data_AF-A0AAJ1N455-F1
#
_entry.id   AF-A0AAJ1N455-F1
#
_cell.length_a   1.000
_cell.length_b   1.000
_cell.length_c   1.000
_cell.angle_alpha   90.00
_cell.angle_beta   90.00
_cell.angle_gamma   90.00
#
_symmetry.space_group_name_H-M   'P 1'
#
loop_
_entity.id
_entity.type
_entity.pdbx_description
1 polymer ?
#
loop_
_entity_poly.entity_id
_entity_poly.type
_entity_poly.pdbx_seq_one_letter_code
_entity_poly.pdbx_strand_id
1 'polypeptide(L)' 'VLVAGFDSDVRCIIYARPTKSEIRWLQSIGRGLRPAPGKDRAIILDHSGTVHRLGYPDDIEYDELPSKNDG' A
#
# COMPACT_ATOMS: atom_id res chain seq x y z
N VAL A 1 4.99 -10.63 4.43
CA VAL A 1 5.01 -11.40 3.17
C VAL A 1 5.00 -10.49 1.94
N LEU A 2 4.19 -9.42 1.83
CA LEU A 2 4.21 -8.49 0.67
C LEU A 2 5.27 -7.36 0.70
N VAL A 3 6.15 -7.32 1.70
CA VAL A 3 7.24 -6.33 1.77
C VAL A 3 8.48 -6.83 1.00
N ALA A 4 8.57 -8.14 0.76
CA ALA A 4 9.53 -8.73 -0.18
C ALA A 4 8.89 -8.78 -1.59
N GLY A 5 9.70 -8.68 -2.63
CA GLY A 5 9.25 -8.52 -4.02
C GLY A 5 8.36 -9.67 -4.50
N PHE A 6 7.04 -9.46 -4.45
CA PHE A 6 6.05 -10.25 -5.16
C PHE A 6 5.59 -9.43 -6.36
N ASP A 7 5.75 -9.97 -7.57
CA ASP A 7 5.42 -9.29 -8.82
C ASP A 7 4.51 -10.18 -9.68
N SER A 8 3.22 -9.91 -9.60
CA SER A 8 2.15 -10.63 -10.31
C SER A 8 0.95 -9.69 -10.51
N ASP A 9 -0.04 -10.07 -11.31
CA ASP A 9 -1.28 -9.32 -11.45
C ASP A 9 -2.15 -9.44 -10.19
N VAL A 10 -1.82 -8.62 -9.19
CA VAL A 10 -2.58 -8.53 -7.95
C VAL A 10 -3.82 -7.69 -8.17
N ARG A 11 -4.99 -8.27 -7.89
CA ARG A 11 -6.30 -7.59 -8.00
C ARG A 11 -7.00 -7.39 -6.66
N CYS A 12 -6.57 -8.11 -5.63
CA CYS A 12 -7.11 -8.00 -4.28
C CYS A 12 -6.00 -8.13 -3.25
N ILE A 13 -6.03 -7.31 -2.20
CA ILE A 13 -5.13 -7.40 -1.04
C ILE A 13 -5.96 -7.44 0.22
N ILE A 14 -5.72 -8.47 1.05
CA ILE A 14 -6.19 -8.53 2.43
C ILE A 14 -5.05 -8.01 3.31
N TYR A 15 -5.26 -6.85 3.93
CA TYR A 15 -4.26 -6.24 4.80
C TYR A 15 -4.66 -6.44 6.26
N ALA A 16 -4.05 -7.43 6.90
CA ALA A 16 -4.31 -7.80 8.30
C ALA A 16 -3.09 -7.57 9.21
N ARG A 17 -2.22 -6.62 8.86
CA ARG A 17 -0.99 -6.31 9.60
C ARG A 17 -0.94 -4.81 9.95
N PRO A 18 -1.43 -4.41 11.14
CA PRO A 18 -1.38 -3.00 11.56
C PRO A 18 0.03 -2.42 11.41
N THR A 19 0.11 -1.23 10.80
CA THR A 19 1.38 -0.50 10.62
C THR A 19 1.21 0.95 11.03
N LYS A 20 2.33 1.56 11.47
CA LYS A 20 2.48 3.01 11.59
C LYS A 20 3.39 3.60 10.50
N SER A 21 4.03 2.72 9.73
CA SER A 21 4.96 3.08 8.67
C SER A 21 4.22 3.23 7.34
N GLU A 22 4.19 4.44 6.81
CA GLU A 22 3.64 4.77 5.48
C GLU A 22 4.36 3.98 4.39
N ILE A 23 5.69 3.86 4.47
CA ILE A 23 6.48 3.04 3.53
C ILE A 23 5.95 1.61 3.47
N ARG A 24 5.68 0.96 4.60
CA ARG A 24 5.15 -0.41 4.62
C ARG A 24 3.72 -0.49 4.10
N TRP A 25 2.92 0.54 4.34
CA TRP A 25 1.56 0.65 3.81
C TRP A 25 1.58 0.74 2.29
N LEU A 26 2.29 1.74 1.76
CA LEU A 26 2.47 1.99 0.33
C LEU A 26 3.09 0.81 -0.41
N GLN A 27 4.19 0.24 0.10
CA GLN A 27 4.87 -0.89 -0.54
C GLN A 27 4.00 -2.15 -0.61
N SER A 28 3.10 -2.34 0.37
CA SER A 28 2.21 -3.51 0.39
C SER A 28 1.02 -3.31 -0.53
N ILE A 29 0.31 -2.17 -0.40
CA ILE A 29 -0.90 -1.90 -1.19
C ILE A 29 -0.57 -1.58 -2.64
N GLY A 30 0.56 -0.91 -2.89
CA GLY A 30 1.05 -0.57 -4.23
C GLY A 30 1.25 -1.78 -5.14
N ARG A 31 1.33 -3.00 -4.59
CA ARG A 31 1.33 -4.24 -5.40
C ARG A 31 0.02 -4.44 -6.15
N GLY A 32 -1.12 -4.09 -5.54
CA GLY A 32 -2.44 -4.18 -6.15
C GLY A 32 -2.74 -3.02 -7.11
N LEU A 33 -2.17 -1.84 -6.85
CA LEU A 33 -2.41 -0.62 -7.63
C LEU A 33 -1.68 -0.58 -8.98
N ARG A 34 -0.76 -1.53 -9.26
CA ARG A 34 -0.08 -1.59 -10.56
C ARG A 34 -1.07 -1.84 -11.69
N PRO A 35 -1.03 -1.08 -12.80
CA PRO A 35 -1.87 -1.35 -13.96
C PRO A 35 -1.63 -2.75 -14.54
N ALA A 36 -2.68 -3.39 -15.06
CA ALA A 36 -2.59 -4.67 -15.77
C ALA A 36 -3.72 -4.77 -16.83
N PRO A 37 -3.53 -5.54 -17.92
CA PRO A 37 -4.57 -5.74 -18.93
C PRO A 37 -5.89 -6.23 -18.32
N GLY A 38 -6.97 -5.51 -18.61
CA GLY A 38 -8.31 -5.83 -18.11
C GLY A 38 -8.51 -5.63 -16.60
N LYS A 39 -7.65 -4.86 -15.92
CA LYS A 39 -7.83 -4.46 -14.52
C LYS A 39 -8.31 -3.01 -14.43
N ASP A 40 -9.58 -2.86 -14.12
CA ASP A 40 -10.25 -1.57 -13.89
C ASP A 40 -10.06 -1.06 -12.46
N ARG A 41 -9.95 -1.98 -11.50
CA ARG A 41 -9.83 -1.67 -10.07
C ARG A 41 -9.01 -2.69 -9.30
N ALA A 42 -8.44 -2.26 -8.19
CA ALA A 42 -7.87 -3.13 -7.16
C ALA A 42 -8.73 -3.08 -5.90
N ILE A 43 -8.98 -4.22 -5.27
CA ILE A 43 -9.80 -4.32 -4.05
C ILE A 43 -8.87 -4.42 -2.83
N ILE A 44 -9.02 -3.50 -1.87
CA ILE A 44 -8.24 -3.51 -0.63
C ILE A 44 -9.18 -3.79 0.55
N LEU A 45 -8.89 -4.87 1.30
CA LEU A 45 -9.63 -5.27 2.50
C LEU A 45 -8.75 -5.05 3.74
N ASP A 46 -8.83 -3.87 4.33
CA ASP A 46 -8.03 -3.50 5.51
C ASP A 46 -8.71 -3.95 6.82
N HIS A 47 -8.20 -5.03 7.40
CA HIS A 47 -8.62 -5.54 8.71
C HIS A 47 -7.81 -4.95 9.86
N SER A 48 -6.85 -4.07 9.55
CA SER A 48 -5.90 -3.53 10.51
C SER A 48 -6.22 -2.10 10.96
N GLY A 49 -7.16 -1.43 10.28
CA GLY A 49 -7.49 -0.02 10.49
C GLY A 49 -6.35 0.93 10.12
N THR A 50 -5.45 0.50 9.23
CA THR A 50 -4.32 1.31 8.78
C THR A 50 -4.78 2.48 7.91
N VAL A 51 -5.77 2.28 7.04
CA VAL A 51 -6.32 3.36 6.20
C VAL A 51 -6.89 4.50 7.04
N HIS A 52 -7.53 4.18 8.17
CA HIS A 52 -8.05 5.20 9.10
C HIS A 52 -6.93 5.97 9.82
N ARG A 53 -5.71 5.42 9.87
CA ARG A 53 -4.56 6.05 10.53
C ARG A 53 -3.70 6.85 9.55
N LEU A 54 -3.39 6.27 8.39
CA LEU A 54 -2.40 6.78 7.44
C LEU A 54 -3.05 7.38 6.18
N GLY A 55 -4.37 7.27 6.02
CA GLY A 55 -5.07 7.72 4.83
C GLY A 55 -5.06 6.72 3.68
N TYR A 56 -5.66 7.13 2.57
CA TYR A 56 -5.66 6.34 1.34
C TYR A 56 -4.26 6.35 0.70
N PRO A 57 -3.77 5.20 0.23
CA PRO A 57 -2.40 5.07 -0.27
C PRO A 57 -2.12 5.88 -1.54
N ASP A 58 -3.14 6.21 -2.32
CA ASP A 58 -3.08 7.05 -3.52
C ASP A 58 -3.12 8.55 -3.22
N ASP A 59 -3.43 8.96 -1.99
CA ASP A 59 -3.41 10.35 -1.53
C ASP A 59 -2.05 10.74 -0.89
N ILE A 60 -1.12 9.79 -0.72
CA ILE A 60 0.18 10.04 -0.05
C ILE A 60 1.22 10.43 -1.10
N GLU A 61 1.52 11.71 -1.18
CA GLU A 61 2.54 12.29 -2.05
C GLU A 61 3.59 13.07 -1.25
N TYR A 62 4.82 13.12 -1.76
CA TYR A 62 5.90 13.90 -1.16
C TYR A 62 6.55 14.77 -2.24
N ASP A 63 6.55 16.09 -2.03
CA ASP A 63 7.25 17.05 -2.89
C ASP A 63 8.77 16.97 -2.72
N GLU A 64 9.22 16.55 -1.54
CA GLU A 64 10.63 16.46 -1.16
C GLU A 64 10.94 15.11 -0.50
N LEU A 65 12.18 14.65 -0.62
CA LEU A 65 12.62 13.41 0.01
C LEU A 65 12.75 13.60 1.54
N PRO A 66 12.02 12.84 2.37
CA PRO A 66 12.14 12.97 3.82
C PRO A 66 13.54 12.59 4.32
N SER A 67 14.17 13.47 5.11
CA SER A 67 15.48 13.19 5.72
C SER A 67 15.33 12.42 7.05
N LYS A 68 15.44 11.08 6.99
CA LYS A 68 15.53 10.07 8.08
C LYS A 68 15.10 10.48 9.52
N ASN A 69 13.93 9.99 9.97
CA ASN A 69 13.74 9.09 11.15
C ASN A 69 12.25 8.92 11.57
N ASP A 70 11.32 9.02 10.64
CA ASP A 70 9.87 9.14 10.84
C ASP A 70 9.08 7.88 10.43
N GLY A 71 9.76 6.76 10.18
CA GLY A 71 9.16 5.48 9.75
C GLY A 71 8.93 4.42 10.83
#